data_AF-X1DCH7-F1
#
_entry.id   AF-X1DCH7-F1
#
_cell.length_a   1.000
_cell.length_b   1.000
_cell.length_c   1.000
_cell.angle_alpha   90.00
_cell.angle_beta   90.00
_cell.angle_gamma   90.00
#
_symmetry.space_group_name_H-M   'P 1'
#
loop_
_entity.id
_entity.type
_entity.pdbx_description
1 polymer ?
#
loop_
_entity_poly.entity_id
_entity_poly.type
_entity_poly.pdbx_seq_one_letter_code
_entity_poly.pdbx_strand_id
1 'polypeptide(L)' 'IVKFILTMSYLEIIVRDFGRGISQKTVEKYLDIEGKNKKGEQGFGIFLIKSLMDEVNYNTGVTKGTEVRMKKYIRR' A
#
# COMPACT_ATOMS: atom_id res chain seq x y z
N ILE A 1 -8.01 -6.66 -8.93
CA ILE A 1 -7.67 -8.05 -8.56
C ILE A 1 -7.14 -8.05 -7.14
N VAL A 2 -7.59 -8.99 -6.31
CA VAL A 2 -7.05 -9.21 -4.96
C VAL A 2 -6.65 -10.68 -4.85
N LYS A 3 -5.42 -10.94 -4.41
CA LYS A 3 -4.88 -12.28 -4.17
C LYS A 3 -4.39 -12.38 -2.73
N PHE A 4 -4.68 -13.50 -2.09
CA PHE A 4 -4.21 -13.83 -0.75
C PHE A 4 -3.24 -15.01 -0.83
N ILE A 5 -2.12 -14.93 -0.12
CA ILE A 5 -1.14 -16.01 0.02
C ILE A 5 -0.91 -16.18 1.52
N LEU A 6 -1.43 -17.29 2.06
CA LEU A 6 -1.23 -17.65 3.46
C LEU A 6 -0.05 -18.62 3.55
N THR A 7 0.87 -18.34 4.46
CA THR A 7 1.98 -19.22 4.81
C THR A 7 1.93 -19.55 6.31
N MET A 8 2.85 -20.39 6.79
CA MET A 8 2.98 -20.65 8.23
C MET A 8 3.43 -19.43 9.04
N SER A 9 4.06 -18.44 8.40
CA SER A 9 4.69 -17.31 9.11
C SER A 9 4.02 -15.96 8.84
N TYR A 10 3.28 -15.84 7.74
CA TYR A 10 2.64 -14.59 7.36
C TYR A 10 1.43 -14.79 6.44
N LEU A 11 0.57 -13.77 6.43
CA LEU A 11 -0.42 -13.52 5.40
C LEU A 11 0.11 -12.45 4.45
N GLU A 12 0.19 -12.74 3.16
CA GLU A 12 0.44 -11.76 2.11
C GLU A 12 -0.85 -11.47 1.33
N ILE A 13 -1.13 -10.18 1.14
CA ILE A 13 -2.26 -9.67 0.38
C ILE A 13 -1.70 -8.85 -0.77
N ILE A 14 -2.06 -9.22 -2.00
CA ILE A 14 -1.64 -8.54 -3.22
C ILE A 14 -2.88 -7.93 -3.87
N VAL A 15 -2.92 -6.60 -3.93
CA VAL A 15 -3.97 -5.84 -4.60
C VAL A 15 -3.40 -5.27 -5.88
N ARG A 16 -4.07 -5.49 -7.01
CA ARG A 16 -3.70 -4.93 -8.31
C ARG A 16 -4.90 -4.26 -8.99
N ASP A 17 -4.75 -3.03 -9.43
CA ASP A 17 -5.68 -2.34 -10.33
C ASP A 17 -5.02 -2.05 -11.68
N PHE A 18 -5.84 -1.79 -12.70
CA PHE A 18 -5.41 -1.47 -14.07
C PHE A 18 -5.79 -0.04 -14.47
N GLY A 19 -5.98 0.85 -13.50
CA GLY A 19 -6.25 2.25 -13.71
C GLY A 19 -5.01 3.02 -14.17
N ARG A 20 -5.06 4.35 -14.05
CA ARG A 20 -3.98 5.25 -14.49
C ARG A 20 -2.65 5.02 -13.77
N GLY A 21 -2.67 4.28 -12.66
CA GLY A 21 -1.54 4.10 -11.75
C GLY A 21 -1.29 5.35 -10.91
N ILE A 22 -0.57 5.17 -9.81
CA ILE A 22 -0.09 6.26 -8.95
C ILE A 22 1.42 6.37 -9.18
N SER A 23 1.98 7.58 -9.20
CA SER A 23 3.45 7.70 -9.31
C SER A 23 4.12 7.32 -7.98
N GLN A 24 5.31 6.71 -8.03
CA GLN A 24 6.11 6.39 -6.83
C GLN A 24 6.27 7.63 -5.92
N LYS A 25 6.58 8.79 -6.50
CA LYS A 25 6.71 10.07 -5.79
C LYS A 25 5.42 10.47 -5.07
N THR A 26 4.27 10.16 -5.65
CA THR A 26 2.97 10.43 -5.03
C THR A 26 2.75 9.53 -3.81
N VAL A 27 3.13 8.25 -3.88
CA VAL A 27 3.05 7.32 -2.74
C VAL A 27 3.94 7.80 -1.60
N GLU A 28 5.20 8.16 -1.89
CA GLU A 28 6.15 8.69 -0.90
C GLU A 28 5.61 9.96 -0.22
N LYS A 29 4.98 10.86 -0.99
CA LYS A 29 4.36 12.09 -0.48
C LYS A 29 3.18 11.83 0.47
N TYR A 30 2.48 10.70 0.34
CA TYR A 30 1.39 10.32 1.23
C TYR A 30 1.86 9.61 2.50
N LEU A 31 3.10 9.09 2.51
CA LEU A 31 3.72 8.50 3.69
C LEU A 31 4.27 9.56 4.65
N ASP A 32 4.59 10.76 4.16
CA ASP A 32 5.05 11.90 4.95
C ASP A 32 3.88 12.70 5.56
N ILE A 33 3.26 12.11 6.58
CA ILE A 33 2.00 12.59 7.17
C ILE A 33 2.22 13.77 8.12
N GLU A 34 3.42 13.91 8.68
CA GLU A 34 3.75 15.00 9.60
C GLU A 34 3.62 16.39 8.92
N GLY A 35 3.77 16.47 7.59
CA GLY A 35 3.70 17.73 6.86
C GLY A 35 2.31 18.19 6.39
N LYS A 36 1.23 17.38 6.49
CA LYS A 36 0.06 17.56 5.59
C LYS A 36 -1.35 17.45 6.16
N ASN A 37 -1.54 17.75 7.45
CA ASN A 37 -2.87 18.02 8.01
C ASN A 37 -3.60 19.26 7.44
N LYS A 38 -3.17 19.84 6.30
CA LYS A 38 -3.70 21.10 5.76
C LYS A 38 -4.60 20.99 4.53
N LYS A 39 -4.72 19.84 3.84
CA LYS A 39 -5.66 19.69 2.72
C LYS A 39 -6.22 18.26 2.62
N GLY A 40 -7.33 18.03 3.33
CA GLY A 40 -8.39 17.04 3.08
C GLY A 40 -7.98 15.61 2.78
N GLU A 41 -8.22 14.69 3.73
CA GLU A 41 -8.49 13.23 3.62
C GLU A 41 -7.59 12.33 2.74
N GLN A 42 -6.67 12.87 1.94
CA GLN A 42 -5.86 12.12 0.99
C GLN A 42 -4.66 11.50 1.71
N GLY A 43 -4.46 10.19 1.50
CA GLY A 43 -3.31 9.45 2.04
C GLY A 43 -3.60 8.66 3.31
N PHE A 44 -4.74 8.85 3.98
CA PHE A 44 -5.11 8.08 5.18
C PHE A 44 -5.20 6.57 4.91
N GLY A 45 -5.69 6.16 3.73
CA GLY A 45 -5.71 4.73 3.37
C GLY A 45 -4.31 4.13 3.28
N ILE A 46 -3.36 4.85 2.65
CA ILE A 46 -1.95 4.44 2.52
C ILE A 46 -1.29 4.39 3.91
N PHE A 47 -1.56 5.40 4.75
CA PHE A 47 -1.11 5.43 6.13
C PHE A 47 -1.60 4.22 6.92
N LEU A 48 -2.92 4.00 6.92
CA LEU A 48 -3.55 2.93 7.69
C LEU A 48 -2.98 1.56 7.30
N ILE A 49 -2.82 1.31 6.00
CA ILE A 49 -2.18 0.10 5.49
C ILE A 49 -0.75 -0.03 6.03
N LYS A 50 0.04 1.04 6.02
CA LYS A 50 1.41 1.04 6.54
C LYS A 50 1.48 0.82 8.06
N SER A 51 0.51 1.34 8.81
CA SER A 51 0.43 1.16 10.27
C SER A 51 -0.01 -0.25 10.68
N LEU A 52 -0.89 -0.88 9.89
CA LEU A 52 -1.43 -2.20 10.21
C LEU A 52 -0.52 -3.34 9.74
N MET A 53 0.13 -3.19 8.60
CA MET A 53 0.93 -4.24 7.97
C MET A 53 2.40 -4.10 8.36
N ASP A 54 3.12 -5.22 8.42
CA ASP A 54 4.54 -5.20 8.82
C ASP A 54 5.44 -4.86 7.62
N GLU A 55 5.07 -5.34 6.42
CA GLU A 55 5.72 -4.96 5.16
C GLU A 55 4.67 -4.47 4.16
N VAL A 56 4.99 -3.38 3.44
CA VAL A 56 4.17 -2.85 2.36
C VAL A 56 5.08 -2.40 1.22
N ASN A 57 4.89 -3.00 0.05
CA ASN A 57 5.62 -2.71 -1.17
C ASN A 57 4.66 -2.27 -2.28
N TYR A 58 5.01 -1.16 -2.92
CA TYR A 58 4.25 -0.58 -4.03
C TYR A 58 5.00 -0.83 -5.33
N ASN A 59 4.34 -1.46 -6.29
CA ASN A 59 4.82 -1.60 -7.66
C ASN A 59 3.86 -0.85 -8.57
N THR A 60 4.25 0.37 -8.93
CA THR A 60 3.36 1.33 -9.59
C THR A 60 4.05 1.92 -10.81
N GLY A 61 3.27 2.24 -11.84
CA GLY A 61 3.77 2.89 -13.03
C GLY A 61 2.66 3.59 -13.78
N VAL A 62 2.96 4.76 -14.34
CA VAL A 62 2.05 5.47 -15.25
C VAL A 62 1.70 4.49 -16.38
N THR A 63 0.39 4.29 -16.62
CA THR A 63 -0.22 3.35 -17.59
C THR A 63 -0.13 1.85 -17.26
N LYS A 64 0.52 1.43 -16.17
CA LYS A 64 0.63 0.01 -15.77
C LYS A 64 -0.31 -0.39 -14.63
N GLY A 65 -1.10 0.55 -14.12
CA GLY A 65 -1.91 0.36 -12.92
C GLY A 65 -1.10 0.44 -11.64
N THR A 66 -1.67 -0.05 -10.55
CA THR A 66 -1.05 -0.08 -9.22
C THR A 66 -1.06 -1.51 -8.72
N GLU A 67 0.07 -2.00 -8.24
CA GLU A 67 0.15 -3.18 -7.41
C GLU A 67 0.64 -2.80 -6.01
N VAL A 68 -0.07 -3.29 -4.99
CA VAL A 68 0.31 -3.16 -3.59
C VAL A 68 0.43 -4.56 -3.00
N ARG A 69 1.60 -4.87 -2.46
CA ARG A 69 1.88 -6.12 -1.74
C ARG A 69 2.02 -5.80 -0.27
N MET A 70 1.21 -6.44 0.55
CA MET A 70 1.15 -6.21 1.99
C MET A 70 1.40 -7.53 2.71
N LYS A 71 2.31 -7.55 3.68
CA LYS A 71 2.53 -8.73 4.55
C LYS A 71 2.25 -8.40 6.00
N LYS A 72 1.56 -9.33 6.67
CA LYS A 72 1.40 -9.36 8.12
C LYS A 72 1.96 -10.68 8.63
N TYR A 73 2.96 -10.61 9.49
CA TYR A 73 3.50 -11.77 10.17
C TYR A 73 2.51 -12.26 11.21
N ILE A 74 2.22 -13.55 11.16
CA ILE A 74 1.32 -14.21 12.09
C ILE A 74 2.21 -14.71 13.22
N ARG A 75 2.22 -13.99 14.34
CA ARG A 75 2.78 -14.53 15.59
C ARG A 75 1.82 -15.57 16.14
N ARG A 76 2.37 -16.70 16.58
CA ARG A 76 1.69 -17.58 17.54
C ARG A 76 1.69 -16.93 18.91
#